data_AF-L8WZU6-F1
#
_entry.id   AF-L8WZU6-F1
#
_cell.length_a   1.000
_cell.length_b   1.000
_cell.length_c   1.000
_cell.angle_alpha   90.00
_cell.angle_beta   90.00
_cell.angle_gamma   90.00
#
_symmetry.space_group_name_H-M   'P 1'
#
loop_
_entity.id
_entity.type
_entity.pdbx_description
1 polymer ?
#
loop_
_entity_poly.entity_id
_entity_poly.type
_entity_poly.pdbx_seq_one_letter_code
_entity_poly.pdbx_strand_id
1 'polypeptide(L)'
;MAPYARLLAINELVDESTIAQLEAKNKEELEKLDARLKEAEETEGETEISDALRARASYLTRIGDKDRAVEAQKLALEKTPGLGARIDIALTLVRIGMFFGDRELITENLSKAESLVDQGGDWDRRNRLKVYRGIHLLSIRQFKRASELLLDSLSRIAPLPRLSSLTITNSWSTASFVVHLCLVDQNSRNGSVLNKIPCFMSNPWLQILSSPEVNQVMPEIQDIADYTSSLYECQYAKFFQALASLEQTHLLPSRLLNPHARFYVREMRILAYAQLLESYRSLTMESLAGAFGVSVEFVDRCVYLSVPIYNSNLRAGYRDLSRFIASNRLNCTIDAVRGVVETTRPSTKNAQYETVIRTGDVLLNEVQKLSRVLC
;
A
#
# COMPACT_ATOMS: atom_id res chain seq x y z
N MET A 1 3.24 8.02 26.48
CA MET A 1 2.44 7.04 25.71
C MET A 1 1.67 6.08 26.63
N ALA A 2 1.16 6.54 27.78
CA ALA A 2 0.42 5.65 28.67
C ALA A 2 -0.87 5.05 28.06
N PRO A 3 -1.72 5.80 27.34
CA PRO A 3 -2.96 5.24 26.80
C PRO A 3 -2.70 4.30 25.63
N TYR A 4 -1.70 4.60 24.78
CA TYR A 4 -1.26 3.62 23.79
C TYR A 4 -0.65 2.37 24.44
N ALA A 5 0.12 2.51 25.52
CA ALA A 5 0.64 1.38 26.27
C ALA A 5 -0.48 0.53 26.90
N ARG A 6 -1.56 1.14 27.40
CA ARG A 6 -2.76 0.43 27.87
C ARG A 6 -3.45 -0.35 26.74
N LEU A 7 -3.53 0.22 25.54
CA LEU A 7 -4.05 -0.48 24.36
C LEU A 7 -3.16 -1.67 23.96
N LEU A 8 -1.84 -1.57 24.16
CA LEU A 8 -0.88 -2.64 23.89
C LEU A 8 -0.79 -3.68 25.02
N ALA A 9 -1.09 -3.31 26.26
CA ALA A 9 -1.05 -4.18 27.44
C ALA A 9 -2.06 -5.33 27.35
N ILE A 10 -3.06 -5.23 26.48
CA ILE A 10 -3.97 -6.33 26.11
C ILE A 10 -3.20 -7.54 25.57
N ASN A 11 -1.97 -7.35 25.08
CA ASN A 11 -1.07 -8.40 24.60
C ASN A 11 0.03 -8.78 25.61
N GLU A 12 -0.14 -8.49 26.91
CA GLU A 12 0.78 -8.86 28.00
C GLU A 12 2.21 -8.28 27.90
N LEU A 13 2.40 -7.22 27.10
CA LEU A 13 3.72 -6.67 26.78
C LEU A 13 4.25 -5.61 27.77
N VAL A 14 3.43 -5.11 28.70
CA VAL A 14 3.80 -3.94 29.53
C VAL A 14 3.33 -4.08 30.98
N ASP A 15 4.25 -3.82 31.93
CA ASP A 15 4.00 -3.84 33.37
C ASP A 15 3.14 -2.65 33.85
N GLU A 16 2.16 -2.91 34.72
CA GLU A 16 1.26 -1.88 35.29
C GLU A 16 1.99 -0.77 36.06
N SER A 17 3.12 -1.09 36.70
CA SER A 17 3.94 -0.11 37.44
C SER A 17 4.52 0.96 36.51
N THR A 18 4.93 0.58 35.30
CA THR A 18 5.46 1.51 34.30
C THR A 18 4.36 2.39 33.71
N ILE A 19 3.15 1.85 33.55
CA ILE A 19 1.98 2.59 33.07
C ILE A 19 1.63 3.71 34.08
N ALA A 20 1.60 3.40 35.38
CA ALA A 20 1.34 4.39 36.43
C ALA A 20 2.38 5.53 36.45
N GLN A 21 3.67 5.21 36.29
CA GLN A 21 4.73 6.22 36.18
C GLN A 21 4.55 7.12 34.94
N LEU A 22 4.18 6.53 33.80
CA LEU A 22 3.93 7.29 32.57
C LEU A 22 2.70 8.19 32.69
N GLU A 23 1.67 7.78 33.43
CA GLU A 23 0.49 8.60 33.68
C GLU A 23 0.77 9.79 34.57
N ALA A 24 1.57 9.60 35.63
CA ALA A 24 2.01 10.71 36.48
C ALA A 24 2.75 11.78 35.66
N LYS A 25 3.73 11.35 34.85
CA LYS A 25 4.47 12.27 33.95
C LYS A 25 3.58 12.95 32.91
N ASN A 26 2.58 12.26 32.37
CA ASN A 26 1.66 12.88 31.41
C ASN A 26 0.79 13.96 32.08
N LYS A 27 0.35 13.74 33.33
CA LYS A 27 -0.43 14.73 34.07
C LYS A 27 0.38 15.99 34.37
N GLU A 28 1.62 15.83 34.86
CA GLU A 28 2.52 16.95 35.14
C GLU A 28 2.77 17.82 33.89
N GLU A 29 3.02 17.20 32.74
CA GLU A 29 3.26 17.93 31.49
C GLU A 29 1.97 18.56 30.92
N LEU A 30 0.81 17.91 31.06
CA LEU A 30 -0.47 18.51 30.67
C LEU A 30 -0.80 19.74 31.53
N GLU A 31 -0.54 19.67 32.83
CA GLU A 31 -0.74 20.82 33.73
C GLU A 31 0.16 22.00 33.36
N LYS A 32 1.43 21.76 33.00
CA LYS A 32 2.33 22.82 32.49
C LYS A 32 1.81 23.45 31.20
N LEU A 33 1.28 22.64 30.27
CA LEU A 33 0.75 23.13 29.00
C LEU A 33 -0.57 23.89 29.20
N ASP A 34 -1.41 23.44 30.12
CA ASP A 34 -2.66 24.12 30.47
C ASP A 34 -2.39 25.43 31.23
N ALA A 35 -1.35 25.51 32.06
CA ALA A 35 -0.90 26.75 32.68
C ALA A 35 -0.42 27.76 31.63
N ARG A 36 0.43 27.32 30.68
CA ARG A 36 0.88 28.17 29.56
C ARG A 36 -0.26 28.65 28.68
N LEU A 37 -1.30 27.84 28.48
CA LEU A 37 -2.49 28.26 27.75
C LEU A 37 -3.24 29.38 28.47
N LYS A 38 -3.39 29.30 29.80
CA LYS A 38 -4.04 30.35 30.59
C LYS A 38 -3.22 31.64 30.59
N GLU A 39 -1.91 31.53 30.78
CA GLU A 39 -1.00 32.68 30.68
C GLU A 39 -1.10 33.35 29.30
N ALA A 40 -1.16 32.53 28.24
CA ALA A 40 -1.30 33.03 26.87
C ALA A 40 -2.66 33.71 26.62
N GLU A 41 -3.74 33.19 27.21
CA GLU A 41 -5.08 33.77 27.11
C GLU A 41 -5.23 35.09 27.91
N GLU A 42 -4.52 35.22 29.04
CA GLU A 42 -4.61 36.39 29.91
C GLU A 42 -3.67 37.54 29.50
N THR A 43 -2.50 37.23 28.92
CA THR A 43 -1.39 38.19 28.77
C THR A 43 -1.01 38.47 27.32
N GLU A 44 -1.27 37.52 26.42
CA GLU A 44 -0.58 37.38 25.13
C GLU A 44 -1.55 37.44 23.93
N GLY A 45 -1.00 37.48 22.71
CA GLY A 45 -1.79 37.66 21.47
C GLY A 45 -2.38 36.37 20.90
N GLU A 46 -3.27 36.50 19.90
CA GLU A 46 -3.89 35.36 19.20
C GLU A 46 -2.89 34.34 18.63
N THR A 47 -1.69 34.80 18.28
CA THR A 47 -0.59 33.96 17.76
C THR A 47 -0.03 33.02 18.84
N GLU A 48 0.13 33.50 20.06
CA GLU A 48 0.69 32.73 21.18
C GLU A 48 -0.35 31.73 21.71
N ILE A 49 -1.63 32.12 21.75
CA ILE A 49 -2.74 31.21 22.03
C ILE A 49 -2.77 30.05 21.02
N SER A 50 -2.61 30.35 19.73
CA SER A 50 -2.54 29.33 18.68
C SER A 50 -1.35 28.38 18.88
N ASP A 51 -0.16 28.90 19.20
CA ASP A 51 1.04 28.08 19.38
C ASP A 51 0.97 27.21 20.65
N ALA A 52 0.43 27.73 21.75
CA ALA A 52 0.17 26.96 22.97
C ALA A 52 -0.85 25.83 22.71
N LEU A 53 -1.91 26.10 21.94
CA LEU A 53 -2.90 25.08 21.56
C LEU A 53 -2.28 23.99 20.68
N ARG A 54 -1.41 24.36 19.75
CA ARG A 54 -0.66 23.42 18.91
C ARG A 54 0.31 22.56 19.70
N ALA A 55 1.00 23.14 20.68
CA ALA A 55 1.89 22.41 21.57
C ALA A 55 1.11 21.37 22.39
N ARG A 56 -0.04 21.77 22.97
CA ARG A 56 -0.95 20.85 23.66
C ARG A 56 -1.47 19.75 22.76
N ALA A 57 -1.95 20.09 21.57
CA ALA A 57 -2.46 19.11 20.61
C ALA A 57 -1.36 18.15 20.14
N SER A 58 -0.12 18.62 19.97
CA SER A 58 1.05 17.79 19.61
C SER A 58 1.50 16.88 20.76
N TYR A 59 1.30 17.32 22.00
CA TYR A 59 1.57 16.48 23.16
C TYR A 59 0.54 15.35 23.29
N LEU A 60 -0.74 15.64 23.11
CA LEU A 60 -1.82 14.65 23.10
C LEU A 60 -1.63 13.60 21.98
N THR A 61 -1.21 14.01 20.79
CA THR A 61 -0.89 13.06 19.70
C THR A 61 0.30 12.18 20.05
N ARG A 62 1.33 12.71 20.72
CA ARG A 62 2.49 11.93 21.19
C ARG A 62 2.12 10.94 22.28
N ILE A 63 1.14 11.26 23.12
CA ILE A 63 0.63 10.35 24.15
C ILE A 63 -0.12 9.16 23.51
N GLY A 64 -0.78 9.38 22.37
CA GLY A 64 -1.54 8.37 21.65
C GLY A 64 -2.99 8.24 22.11
N ASP A 65 -3.57 9.32 22.65
CA ASP A 65 -5.01 9.41 22.91
C ASP A 65 -5.74 9.87 21.65
N LYS A 66 -6.52 8.99 21.02
CA LYS A 66 -7.17 9.26 19.74
C LYS A 66 -8.19 10.40 19.83
N ASP A 67 -9.21 10.26 20.66
CA ASP A 67 -10.38 11.15 20.64
C ASP A 67 -10.01 12.57 21.10
N ARG A 68 -9.29 12.66 22.23
CA ARG A 68 -8.79 13.93 22.77
C ARG A 68 -7.84 14.64 21.81
N ALA A 69 -6.99 13.90 21.10
CA ALA A 69 -6.09 14.51 20.12
C ALA A 69 -6.84 15.04 18.90
N VAL A 70 -7.87 14.33 18.42
CA VAL A 70 -8.68 14.78 17.29
C VAL A 70 -9.46 16.05 17.64
N GLU A 71 -10.07 16.12 18.82
CA GLU A 71 -10.74 17.32 19.31
C GLU A 71 -9.77 18.50 19.46
N ALA A 72 -8.63 18.29 20.12
CA ALA A 72 -7.62 19.33 20.29
C ALA A 72 -7.06 19.85 18.95
N GLN A 73 -6.85 18.97 17.96
CA GLN A 73 -6.38 19.37 16.63
C GLN A 73 -7.47 20.09 15.82
N LYS A 74 -8.76 19.76 15.99
CA LYS A 74 -9.87 20.52 15.38
C LYS A 74 -9.95 21.93 15.96
N LEU A 75 -9.85 22.07 17.28
CA LEU A 75 -9.78 23.38 17.95
C LEU A 75 -8.58 24.20 17.49
N ALA A 76 -7.42 23.55 17.34
CA ALA A 76 -6.22 24.20 16.82
C ALA A 76 -6.40 24.65 15.36
N LEU A 77 -7.09 23.87 14.51
CA LEU A 77 -7.34 24.22 13.10
C LEU A 77 -8.18 25.51 12.97
N GLU A 78 -9.18 25.67 13.82
CA GLU A 78 -10.06 26.85 13.84
C GLU A 78 -9.31 28.12 14.27
N LYS A 79 -8.53 28.02 15.35
CA LYS A 79 -7.84 29.16 15.96
C LYS A 79 -6.51 29.51 15.29
N THR A 80 -5.91 28.63 14.50
CA THR A 80 -4.62 28.91 13.86
C THR A 80 -4.77 29.90 12.69
N PRO A 81 -4.09 31.05 12.72
CA PRO A 81 -3.94 31.90 11.55
C PRO A 81 -2.88 31.34 10.59
N GLY A 82 -3.13 31.46 9.28
CA GLY A 82 -2.17 31.09 8.23
C GLY A 82 -2.40 29.72 7.57
N LEU A 83 -2.34 29.70 6.23
CA LEU A 83 -2.65 28.52 5.42
C LEU A 83 -1.67 27.37 5.62
N GLY A 84 -0.35 27.64 5.60
CA GLY A 84 0.66 26.59 5.77
C GLY A 84 0.55 25.86 7.11
N ALA A 85 0.26 26.63 8.16
CA ALA A 85 0.03 26.16 9.51
C ALA A 85 -1.23 25.26 9.60
N ARG A 86 -2.33 25.64 8.94
CA ARG A 86 -3.55 24.82 8.83
C ARG A 86 -3.33 23.54 8.04
N ILE A 87 -2.55 23.58 6.96
CA ILE A 87 -2.20 22.38 6.18
C ILE A 87 -1.43 21.38 7.05
N ASP A 88 -0.47 21.86 7.84
CA ASP A 88 0.31 20.96 8.71
C ASP A 88 -0.58 20.27 9.77
N ILE A 89 -1.58 20.97 10.32
CA ILE A 89 -2.58 20.39 11.24
C ILE A 89 -3.48 19.37 10.53
N ALA A 90 -3.93 19.67 9.31
CA ALA A 90 -4.72 18.71 8.54
C ALA A 90 -3.92 17.43 8.25
N LEU A 91 -2.62 17.57 7.95
CA LEU A 91 -1.72 16.43 7.76
C LEU A 91 -1.44 15.66 9.07
N THR A 92 -1.38 16.32 10.24
CA THR A 92 -1.26 15.60 11.52
C THR A 92 -2.51 14.79 11.84
N LEU A 93 -3.71 15.32 11.55
CA LEU A 93 -4.95 14.55 11.65
C LEU A 93 -4.93 13.29 10.78
N VAL A 94 -4.45 13.40 9.54
CA VAL A 94 -4.25 12.22 8.66
C VAL A 94 -3.29 11.21 9.28
N ARG A 95 -2.19 11.65 9.91
CA ARG A 95 -1.24 10.74 10.60
C ARG A 95 -1.89 10.00 11.76
N ILE A 96 -2.70 10.67 12.57
CA ILE A 96 -3.46 10.04 13.66
C ILE A 96 -4.39 8.97 13.07
N GLY A 97 -5.13 9.30 12.01
CA GLY A 97 -5.99 8.35 11.30
C GLY A 97 -5.23 7.12 10.81
N MET A 98 -4.05 7.30 10.20
CA MET A 98 -3.21 6.18 9.74
C MET A 98 -2.69 5.30 10.88
N PHE A 99 -2.32 5.91 12.00
CA PHE A 99 -1.82 5.19 13.18
C PHE A 99 -2.89 4.28 13.79
N PHE A 100 -4.14 4.75 13.91
CA PHE A 100 -5.25 3.95 14.41
C PHE A 100 -5.90 3.06 13.34
N GLY A 101 -5.78 3.41 12.05
CA GLY A 101 -6.36 2.67 10.93
C GLY A 101 -7.76 3.14 10.52
N ASP A 102 -8.16 4.34 10.93
CA ASP A 102 -9.46 4.94 10.62
C ASP A 102 -9.49 5.52 9.21
N ARG A 103 -10.21 4.86 8.31
CA ARG A 103 -10.28 5.30 6.90
C ARG A 103 -11.08 6.58 6.70
N GLU A 104 -12.21 6.72 7.39
CA GLU A 104 -13.11 7.87 7.26
C GLU A 104 -12.39 9.18 7.62
N LEU A 105 -11.74 9.20 8.79
CA LEU A 105 -10.96 10.34 9.26
C LEU A 105 -9.82 10.68 8.29
N ILE A 106 -9.18 9.70 7.65
CA ILE A 106 -8.15 9.95 6.65
C ILE A 106 -8.77 10.60 5.41
N THR A 107 -9.88 10.07 4.89
CA THR A 107 -10.51 10.59 3.67
C THR A 107 -11.00 12.03 3.82
N GLU A 108 -11.63 12.36 4.95
CA GLU A 108 -12.11 13.73 5.22
C GLU A 108 -10.97 14.73 5.37
N ASN A 109 -9.91 14.34 6.06
CA ASN A 109 -8.80 15.27 6.30
C ASN A 109 -7.87 15.39 5.07
N LEU A 110 -7.80 14.36 4.22
CA LEU A 110 -7.14 14.46 2.92
C LEU A 110 -7.88 15.41 1.98
N SER A 111 -9.22 15.36 1.89
CA SER A 111 -9.99 16.28 1.05
C SER A 111 -9.88 17.73 1.55
N LYS A 112 -9.91 17.93 2.88
CA LYS A 112 -9.62 19.24 3.49
C LYS A 112 -8.21 19.73 3.15
N ALA A 113 -7.20 18.88 3.30
CA ALA A 113 -5.82 19.25 2.98
C ALA A 113 -5.64 19.59 1.49
N GLU A 114 -6.31 18.88 0.58
CA GLU A 114 -6.34 19.21 -0.85
C GLU A 114 -6.92 20.61 -1.09
N SER A 115 -8.09 20.90 -0.52
CA SER A 115 -8.72 22.22 -0.65
C SER A 115 -7.85 23.37 -0.11
N LEU A 116 -7.11 23.15 0.98
CA LEU A 116 -6.20 24.14 1.56
C LEU A 116 -4.93 24.32 0.73
N VAL A 117 -4.43 23.25 0.10
CA VAL A 117 -3.27 23.32 -0.79
C VAL A 117 -3.59 24.07 -2.08
N ASP A 118 -4.80 23.88 -2.63
CA ASP A 118 -5.26 24.58 -3.83
C ASP A 118 -5.42 26.09 -3.61
N GLN A 119 -5.79 26.50 -2.40
CA GLN A 119 -5.91 27.92 -2.01
C GLN A 119 -4.57 28.65 -1.92
N GLY A 120 -3.46 27.94 -1.71
CA GLY A 120 -2.15 28.59 -1.57
C GLY A 120 -1.12 27.83 -0.76
N GLY A 121 -0.93 26.53 -1.03
CA GLY A 121 0.07 25.71 -0.35
C GLY A 121 1.45 25.78 -1.00
N ASP A 122 2.49 25.93 -0.16
CA ASP A 122 3.90 25.79 -0.55
C ASP A 122 4.16 24.46 -1.24
N TRP A 123 5.07 24.46 -2.19
CA TRP A 123 5.42 23.29 -2.98
C TRP A 123 5.85 22.07 -2.13
N ASP A 124 6.55 22.27 -1.02
CA ASP A 124 6.95 21.19 -0.09
C ASP A 124 5.72 20.48 0.54
N ARG A 125 4.72 21.26 0.95
CA ARG A 125 3.47 20.74 1.53
C ARG A 125 2.64 19.95 0.52
N ARG A 126 2.67 20.35 -0.75
CA ARG A 126 2.05 19.56 -1.84
C ARG A 126 2.67 18.18 -1.98
N ASN A 127 3.99 18.08 -1.85
CA ASN A 127 4.69 16.80 -1.95
C ASN A 127 4.38 15.89 -0.76
N ARG A 128 4.35 16.45 0.46
CA ARG A 128 3.92 15.69 1.64
C ARG A 128 2.50 15.15 1.48
N LEU A 129 1.59 15.97 0.96
CA LEU A 129 0.22 15.54 0.67
C LEU A 129 0.19 14.40 -0.35
N LYS A 130 0.99 14.47 -1.44
CA LYS A 130 1.12 13.37 -2.41
C LYS A 130 1.57 12.06 -1.73
N VAL A 131 2.55 12.13 -0.82
CA VAL A 131 3.04 10.97 -0.06
C VAL A 131 1.94 10.39 0.84
N TYR A 132 1.25 11.23 1.63
CA TYR A 132 0.13 10.76 2.48
C TYR A 132 -1.00 10.14 1.66
N ARG A 133 -1.35 10.76 0.54
CA ARG A 133 -2.35 10.24 -0.40
C ARG A 133 -1.91 8.91 -0.99
N GLY A 134 -0.65 8.79 -1.41
CA GLY A 134 -0.06 7.55 -1.89
C GLY A 134 -0.14 6.42 -0.86
N ILE A 135 0.23 6.69 0.39
CA ILE A 135 0.16 5.72 1.50
C ILE A 135 -1.28 5.29 1.79
N HIS A 136 -2.23 6.24 1.78
CA HIS A 136 -3.64 5.92 1.98
C HIS A 136 -4.19 5.02 0.85
N LEU A 137 -3.82 5.31 -0.40
CA LEU A 137 -4.25 4.52 -1.56
C LEU A 137 -3.72 3.07 -1.52
N LEU A 138 -2.53 2.84 -0.96
CA LEU A 138 -2.02 1.49 -0.70
C LEU A 138 -2.94 0.68 0.23
N SER A 139 -3.46 1.32 1.29
CA SER A 139 -4.38 0.70 2.25
C SER A 139 -5.73 0.29 1.62
N ILE A 140 -6.10 0.92 0.51
CA ILE A 140 -7.34 0.64 -0.25
C ILE A 140 -7.05 -0.23 -1.49
N ARG A 141 -5.86 -0.84 -1.58
CA ARG A 141 -5.39 -1.63 -2.74
C ARG A 141 -5.42 -0.86 -4.07
N GLN A 142 -5.33 0.48 -4.05
CA GLN A 142 -5.21 1.30 -5.26
C GLN A 142 -3.74 1.57 -5.58
N PHE A 143 -3.04 0.49 -5.92
CA PHE A 143 -1.61 0.48 -6.16
C PHE A 143 -1.22 1.30 -7.42
N LYS A 144 -2.07 1.36 -8.46
CA LYS A 144 -1.77 2.13 -9.70
C LYS A 144 -1.57 3.63 -9.42
N ARG A 145 -2.60 4.27 -8.84
CA ARG A 145 -2.53 5.69 -8.49
C ARG A 145 -1.49 5.94 -7.40
N ALA A 146 -1.30 4.98 -6.50
CA ALA A 146 -0.25 5.07 -5.49
C ALA A 146 1.16 5.07 -6.11
N SER A 147 1.46 4.23 -7.11
CA SER A 147 2.77 4.24 -7.80
C SER A 147 3.07 5.60 -8.41
N GLU A 148 2.12 6.15 -9.17
CA GLU A 148 2.32 7.42 -9.88
C GLU A 148 2.63 8.56 -8.89
N LEU A 149 1.85 8.66 -7.81
CA LEU A 149 2.06 9.68 -6.78
C LEU A 149 3.37 9.51 -6.01
N LEU A 150 3.79 8.26 -5.76
CA LEU A 150 5.00 7.98 -5.01
C LEU A 150 6.26 8.14 -5.87
N LEU A 151 6.24 7.68 -7.12
CA LEU A 151 7.31 7.90 -8.10
C LEU A 151 7.58 9.40 -8.30
N ASP A 152 6.53 10.21 -8.45
CA ASP A 152 6.60 11.67 -8.52
C ASP A 152 7.26 12.32 -7.29
N SER A 153 7.17 11.66 -6.14
CA SER A 153 7.65 12.15 -4.85
C SER A 153 9.07 11.70 -4.52
N LEU A 154 9.58 10.64 -5.17
CA LEU A 154 10.91 10.07 -4.90
C LEU A 154 12.02 11.14 -4.99
N SER A 155 12.02 11.95 -6.05
CA SER A 155 13.08 12.93 -6.34
C SER A 155 13.24 14.06 -5.35
N ARG A 156 12.34 14.11 -4.36
CA ARG A 156 12.20 15.23 -3.44
C ARG A 156 12.20 14.79 -1.99
N ILE A 157 12.17 13.49 -1.73
CA ILE A 157 12.26 12.91 -0.39
C ILE A 157 13.72 12.84 0.10
N ALA A 158 14.71 13.06 -0.79
CA ALA A 158 16.15 13.04 -0.46
C ALA A 158 16.66 14.05 0.58
N PRO A 159 16.17 15.31 0.65
CA PRO A 159 16.76 16.30 1.55
C PRO A 159 16.00 16.51 2.87
N LEU A 160 14.95 15.73 3.21
CA LEU A 160 14.10 15.99 4.38
C LEU A 160 14.38 15.01 5.55
N PRO A 161 15.32 15.33 6.46
CA PRO A 161 15.61 14.53 7.66
C PRO A 161 14.43 14.44 8.64
N ARG A 162 13.34 15.21 8.42
CA ARG A 162 12.17 15.30 9.32
C ARG A 162 11.09 14.23 9.10
N LEU A 163 11.13 13.50 7.98
CA LEU A 163 10.26 12.34 7.74
C LEU A 163 10.69 11.10 8.54
N SER A 164 11.89 11.11 9.16
CA SER A 164 12.34 10.10 10.12
C SER A 164 11.44 9.96 11.37
N SER A 165 10.61 10.97 11.66
CA SER A 165 9.67 10.97 12.79
C SER A 165 8.34 10.26 12.50
N LEU A 166 8.08 9.83 11.25
CA LEU A 166 7.14 8.75 11.02
C LEU A 166 7.82 7.48 11.52
N THR A 167 7.55 7.10 12.76
CA THR A 167 7.93 5.82 13.39
C THR A 167 7.21 4.61 12.75
N ILE A 168 7.01 4.67 11.43
CA ILE A 168 6.68 3.58 10.52
C ILE A 168 7.77 3.47 9.42
N THR A 169 8.70 4.42 9.35
CA THR A 169 9.78 4.49 8.36
C THR A 169 11.10 4.82 9.05
N ASN A 170 11.66 3.87 9.81
CA ASN A 170 13.12 3.82 9.91
C ASN A 170 13.61 3.38 8.53
N SER A 171 14.37 4.29 7.90
CA SER A 171 14.92 4.23 6.55
C SER A 171 13.96 4.59 5.40
N TRP A 172 14.49 5.49 4.57
CA TRP A 172 14.25 5.73 3.14
C TRP A 172 13.93 4.45 2.31
N SER A 173 14.29 3.27 2.82
CA SER A 173 14.26 1.99 2.15
C SER A 173 12.85 1.43 1.87
N THR A 174 11.86 1.73 2.72
CA THR A 174 10.48 1.24 2.52
C THR A 174 9.70 2.05 1.49
N ALA A 175 10.06 3.30 1.23
CA ALA A 175 9.40 4.12 0.20
C ALA A 175 9.75 3.63 -1.21
N SER A 176 11.02 3.25 -1.42
CA SER A 176 11.48 2.58 -2.65
C SER A 176 10.82 1.21 -2.82
N PHE A 177 10.72 0.44 -1.74
CA PHE A 177 10.01 -0.85 -1.72
C PHE A 177 8.53 -0.72 -2.07
N VAL A 178 7.85 0.29 -1.53
CA VAL A 178 6.45 0.57 -1.85
C VAL A 178 6.26 0.95 -3.33
N VAL A 179 7.21 1.67 -3.93
CA VAL A 179 7.18 1.98 -5.37
C VAL A 179 7.26 0.69 -6.21
N HIS A 180 8.11 -0.27 -5.81
CA HIS A 180 8.17 -1.59 -6.45
C HIS A 180 6.91 -2.43 -6.20
N LEU A 181 6.29 -2.31 -5.03
CA LEU A 181 5.01 -2.96 -4.73
C LEU A 181 3.84 -2.36 -5.52
N CYS A 182 3.88 -1.05 -5.79
CA CYS A 182 2.80 -0.34 -6.48
C CYS A 182 2.69 -0.67 -7.97
N LEU A 183 3.80 -1.05 -8.63
CA LEU A 183 3.79 -1.42 -10.04
C LEU A 183 2.89 -2.63 -10.37
N VAL A 184 2.60 -3.44 -9.35
CA VAL A 184 1.86 -4.70 -9.51
C VAL A 184 0.37 -4.47 -9.81
N ASP A 185 -0.19 -3.29 -9.49
CA ASP A 185 -1.57 -2.99 -9.92
C ASP A 185 -1.72 -2.70 -11.40
N GLN A 186 -0.65 -2.33 -12.10
CA GLN A 186 -0.81 -1.87 -13.48
C GLN A 186 -1.49 -2.94 -14.34
N ASN A 187 -1.35 -4.22 -13.96
CA ASN A 187 -1.96 -5.35 -14.65
C ASN A 187 -3.14 -6.01 -13.92
N SER A 188 -3.42 -5.68 -12.64
CA SER A 188 -4.40 -6.44 -11.86
C SER A 188 -5.85 -5.95 -11.97
N ARG A 189 -6.10 -4.64 -12.17
CA ARG A 189 -7.48 -4.12 -12.18
C ARG A 189 -8.19 -4.10 -13.53
N ASN A 190 -7.46 -4.36 -14.60
CA ASN A 190 -8.07 -4.55 -15.91
C ASN A 190 -7.96 -6.02 -16.30
N GLY A 191 -8.88 -6.84 -15.78
CA GLY A 191 -9.16 -8.19 -16.30
C GLY A 191 -9.76 -8.18 -17.72
N SER A 192 -9.41 -7.19 -18.53
CA SER A 192 -9.63 -7.09 -19.98
C SER A 192 -9.11 -5.73 -20.48
N VAL A 193 -7.83 -5.40 -20.28
CA VAL A 193 -7.20 -4.33 -21.06
C VAL A 193 -5.80 -4.76 -21.46
N LEU A 194 -5.78 -5.65 -22.46
CA LEU A 194 -4.74 -5.71 -23.49
C LEU A 194 -4.76 -4.43 -24.35
N ASN A 195 -4.85 -3.23 -23.77
CA ASN A 195 -4.45 -2.04 -24.50
C ASN A 195 -2.95 -1.95 -24.33
N LYS A 196 -2.23 -2.75 -25.13
CA LYS A 196 -0.77 -2.80 -25.18
C LYS A 196 -0.17 -2.90 -23.77
N ILE A 197 0.33 -4.07 -23.38
CA ILE A 197 1.65 -4.04 -22.74
C ILE A 197 2.51 -3.35 -23.80
N PRO A 198 2.77 -2.03 -23.73
CA PRO A 198 3.38 -1.32 -24.83
C PRO A 198 4.84 -1.68 -24.72
N CYS A 199 5.25 -2.83 -25.25
CA CYS A 199 6.55 -3.43 -24.98
C CYS A 199 6.76 -3.60 -23.46
N PHE A 200 6.94 -4.82 -22.95
CA PHE A 200 7.39 -4.97 -21.56
C PHE A 200 8.74 -4.20 -21.30
N MET A 201 9.49 -3.91 -22.39
CA MET A 201 10.66 -3.03 -22.42
C MET A 201 10.37 -1.52 -22.30
N SER A 202 9.12 -1.06 -22.43
CA SER A 202 8.78 0.37 -22.28
C SER A 202 7.70 0.59 -21.21
N ASN A 203 8.14 1.17 -20.07
CA ASN A 203 7.51 2.31 -19.38
C ASN A 203 7.04 2.18 -17.91
N PRO A 204 7.48 1.19 -17.12
CA PRO A 204 7.69 1.48 -15.67
C PRO A 204 8.99 0.91 -15.07
N TRP A 205 9.31 -0.36 -15.35
CA TRP A 205 10.52 -1.00 -14.81
C TRP A 205 11.80 -0.33 -15.29
N LEU A 206 11.82 0.07 -16.57
CA LEU A 206 12.94 0.83 -17.12
C LEU A 206 13.06 2.20 -16.44
N GLN A 207 11.94 2.87 -16.12
CA GLN A 207 11.96 4.14 -15.38
C GLN A 207 12.54 3.96 -13.97
N ILE A 208 12.22 2.85 -13.32
CA ILE A 208 12.68 2.56 -11.97
C ILE A 208 14.15 2.13 -11.94
N LEU A 209 14.58 1.25 -12.86
CA LEU A 209 15.98 0.85 -13.01
C LEU A 209 16.88 2.00 -13.51
N SER A 210 16.32 2.94 -14.28
CA SER A 210 17.03 4.15 -14.72
C SER A 210 17.00 5.28 -13.70
N SER A 211 16.18 5.18 -12.65
CA SER A 211 16.09 6.22 -11.62
C SER A 211 17.33 6.17 -10.72
N PRO A 212 18.14 7.25 -10.67
CA PRO A 212 19.38 7.25 -9.91
C PRO A 212 19.16 7.10 -8.40
N GLU A 213 18.06 7.63 -7.88
CA GLU A 213 17.67 7.54 -6.47
C GLU A 213 17.39 6.09 -6.04
N VAL A 214 16.78 5.31 -6.93
CA VAL A 214 16.49 3.89 -6.68
C VAL A 214 17.80 3.09 -6.67
N ASN A 215 18.69 3.37 -7.62
CA ASN A 215 19.98 2.69 -7.73
C ASN A 215 20.91 2.96 -6.54
N GLN A 216 20.81 4.15 -5.91
CA GLN A 216 21.58 4.46 -4.70
C GLN A 216 21.13 3.62 -3.48
N VAL A 217 19.83 3.31 -3.39
CA VAL A 217 19.24 2.57 -2.26
C VAL A 217 19.29 1.05 -2.48
N MET A 218 19.33 0.61 -3.74
CA MET A 218 19.37 -0.80 -4.12
C MET A 218 20.42 -1.67 -3.39
N PRO A 219 21.66 -1.23 -3.13
CA PRO A 219 22.63 -2.03 -2.39
C PRO A 219 22.32 -2.17 -0.89
N GLU A 220 21.50 -1.29 -0.30
CA GLU A 220 21.11 -1.40 1.12
C GLU A 220 20.11 -2.53 1.37
N ILE A 221 19.31 -2.89 0.35
CA ILE A 221 18.36 -4.01 0.43
C ILE A 221 18.55 -4.95 -0.76
N GLN A 222 19.37 -5.97 -0.54
CA GLN A 222 19.69 -6.98 -1.53
C GLN A 222 18.45 -7.80 -1.98
N ASP A 223 17.52 -8.11 -1.08
CA ASP A 223 16.31 -8.89 -1.42
C ASP A 223 15.47 -8.25 -2.54
N ILE A 224 15.36 -6.92 -2.53
CA ILE A 224 14.56 -6.15 -3.50
C ILE A 224 15.31 -6.01 -4.82
N ALA A 225 16.62 -5.82 -4.74
CA ALA A 225 17.52 -5.76 -5.89
C ALA A 225 17.46 -7.08 -6.67
N ASP A 226 17.60 -8.20 -5.95
CA ASP A 226 17.56 -9.55 -6.53
C ASP A 226 16.17 -9.86 -7.11
N TYR A 227 15.11 -9.42 -6.43
CA TYR A 227 13.73 -9.56 -6.91
C TYR A 227 13.47 -8.82 -8.23
N THR A 228 13.96 -7.59 -8.37
CA THR A 228 13.72 -6.79 -9.59
C THR A 228 14.63 -7.13 -10.74
N SER A 229 15.92 -7.34 -10.48
CA SER A 229 16.87 -7.81 -11.47
C SER A 229 16.45 -9.16 -12.04
N SER A 230 16.04 -10.11 -11.19
CA SER A 230 15.60 -11.45 -11.66
C SER A 230 14.37 -11.41 -12.56
N LEU A 231 13.38 -10.52 -12.28
CA LEU A 231 12.21 -10.36 -13.14
C LEU A 231 12.57 -9.69 -14.48
N TYR A 232 13.46 -8.70 -14.45
CA TYR A 232 13.93 -7.98 -15.63
C TYR A 232 14.81 -8.87 -16.54
N GLU A 233 15.75 -9.61 -15.96
CA GLU A 233 16.64 -10.56 -16.65
C GLU A 233 15.93 -11.87 -17.05
N CYS A 234 14.64 -12.02 -16.71
CA CYS A 234 13.83 -13.22 -16.98
C CYS A 234 14.38 -14.51 -16.31
N GLN A 235 15.00 -14.39 -15.14
CA GLN A 235 15.50 -15.52 -14.33
C GLN A 235 14.44 -15.97 -13.32
N TYR A 236 13.45 -16.71 -13.79
CA TYR A 236 12.24 -17.01 -13.01
C TYR A 236 12.47 -17.88 -11.76
N ALA A 237 13.43 -18.81 -11.78
CA ALA A 237 13.76 -19.63 -10.62
C ALA A 237 14.27 -18.80 -9.43
N LYS A 238 15.18 -17.84 -9.69
CA LYS A 238 15.66 -16.91 -8.66
C LYS A 238 14.56 -15.95 -8.21
N PHE A 239 13.72 -15.50 -9.15
CA PHE A 239 12.58 -14.64 -8.86
C PHE A 239 11.61 -15.26 -7.84
N PHE A 240 11.29 -16.56 -7.93
CA PHE A 240 10.43 -17.23 -6.94
C PHE A 240 11.07 -17.33 -5.56
N GLN A 241 12.39 -17.53 -5.49
CA GLN A 241 13.13 -17.52 -4.22
C GLN A 241 13.13 -16.12 -3.60
N ALA A 242 13.42 -15.09 -4.39
CA ALA A 242 13.41 -13.69 -3.96
C ALA A 242 12.00 -13.21 -3.58
N LEU A 243 10.95 -13.66 -4.29
CA LEU A 243 9.57 -13.35 -3.94
C LEU A 243 9.17 -13.97 -2.59
N ALA A 244 9.66 -15.18 -2.29
CA ALA A 244 9.41 -15.84 -1.02
C ALA A 244 10.15 -15.15 0.14
N SER A 245 11.40 -14.72 -0.04
CA SER A 245 12.12 -13.93 0.97
C SER A 245 11.42 -12.60 1.23
N LEU A 246 11.08 -11.87 0.16
CA LEU A 246 10.38 -10.59 0.20
C LEU A 246 9.04 -10.66 0.96
N GLU A 247 8.26 -11.72 0.77
CA GLU A 247 7.01 -11.94 1.50
C GLU A 247 7.23 -12.01 3.01
N GLN A 248 8.24 -12.76 3.44
CA GLN A 248 8.54 -12.97 4.86
C GLN A 248 9.20 -11.77 5.51
N THR A 249 10.15 -11.12 4.82
CA THR A 249 10.96 -10.03 5.40
C THR A 249 10.23 -8.69 5.43
N HIS A 250 9.39 -8.39 4.44
CA HIS A 250 8.82 -7.05 4.29
C HIS A 250 7.28 -7.00 4.24
N LEU A 251 6.63 -7.94 3.55
CA LEU A 251 5.16 -7.88 3.38
C LEU A 251 4.40 -8.25 4.65
N LEU A 252 4.75 -9.37 5.27
CA LEU A 252 4.07 -9.83 6.49
C LEU A 252 4.36 -8.95 7.73
N PRO A 253 5.60 -8.47 7.96
CA PRO A 253 5.88 -7.64 9.13
C PRO A 253 5.27 -6.23 9.03
N SER A 254 5.05 -5.72 7.81
CA SER A 254 4.53 -4.37 7.64
C SER A 254 3.02 -4.29 7.91
N ARG A 255 2.64 -3.39 8.83
CA ARG A 255 1.24 -3.18 9.23
C ARG A 255 0.30 -2.88 8.04
N LEU A 256 0.76 -2.08 7.08
CA LEU A 256 -0.07 -1.63 5.96
C LEU A 256 -0.24 -2.69 4.88
N LEU A 257 0.79 -3.48 4.59
CA LEU A 257 0.80 -4.40 3.45
C LEU A 257 0.46 -5.83 3.84
N ASN A 258 0.57 -6.21 5.11
CA ASN A 258 0.21 -7.55 5.58
C ASN A 258 -1.22 -7.98 5.15
N PRO A 259 -2.29 -7.15 5.29
CA PRO A 259 -3.62 -7.51 4.78
C PRO A 259 -3.70 -7.68 3.25
N HIS A 260 -2.65 -7.31 2.53
CA HIS A 260 -2.54 -7.32 1.07
C HIS A 260 -1.45 -8.26 0.55
N ALA A 261 -0.66 -8.89 1.43
CA ALA A 261 0.47 -9.76 1.06
C ALA A 261 0.05 -10.89 0.11
N ARG A 262 -1.04 -11.60 0.44
CA ARG A 262 -1.58 -12.69 -0.39
C ARG A 262 -2.02 -12.23 -1.77
N PHE A 263 -2.58 -11.02 -1.86
CA PHE A 263 -2.97 -10.42 -3.14
C PHE A 263 -1.73 -10.11 -3.96
N TYR A 264 -0.74 -9.46 -3.34
CA TYR A 264 0.52 -9.10 -3.98
C TYR A 264 1.25 -10.31 -4.59
N VAL A 265 1.51 -11.34 -3.78
CA VAL A 265 2.21 -12.56 -4.23
C VAL A 265 1.47 -13.25 -5.37
N ARG A 266 0.13 -13.27 -5.32
CA ARG A 266 -0.68 -13.87 -6.39
C ARG A 266 -0.54 -13.11 -7.70
N GLU A 267 -0.65 -11.78 -7.67
CA GLU A 267 -0.52 -10.97 -8.89
C GLU A 267 0.89 -11.05 -9.48
N MET A 268 1.93 -11.12 -8.65
CA MET A 268 3.32 -11.27 -9.11
C MET A 268 3.59 -12.61 -9.78
N ARG A 269 2.97 -13.70 -9.30
CA ARG A 269 3.03 -14.99 -10.00
C ARG A 269 2.35 -14.92 -11.37
N ILE A 270 1.15 -14.31 -11.44
CA ILE A 270 0.43 -14.15 -12.72
C ILE A 270 1.28 -13.36 -13.72
N LEU A 271 1.94 -12.29 -13.26
CA LEU A 271 2.84 -11.48 -14.09
C LEU A 271 4.01 -12.29 -14.65
N ALA A 272 4.71 -13.05 -13.80
CA ALA A 272 5.83 -13.87 -14.25
C ALA A 272 5.41 -14.95 -15.25
N TYR A 273 4.27 -15.62 -15.03
CA TYR A 273 3.71 -16.57 -15.98
C TYR A 273 3.28 -15.90 -17.29
N ALA A 274 2.62 -14.75 -17.22
CA ALA A 274 2.19 -14.00 -18.40
C ALA A 274 3.39 -13.56 -19.25
N GLN A 275 4.45 -13.05 -18.62
CA GLN A 275 5.68 -12.60 -19.29
C GLN A 275 6.34 -13.74 -20.09
N LEU A 276 6.47 -14.93 -19.49
CA LEU A 276 6.99 -16.09 -20.21
C LEU A 276 6.06 -16.50 -21.36
N LEU A 277 4.77 -16.66 -21.08
CA LEU A 277 3.79 -17.15 -22.05
C LEU A 277 3.54 -16.18 -23.22
N GLU A 278 3.72 -14.88 -23.05
CA GLU A 278 3.52 -13.90 -24.13
C GLU A 278 4.48 -14.14 -25.31
N SER A 279 5.71 -14.58 -25.02
CA SER A 279 6.75 -14.84 -26.00
C SER A 279 6.54 -16.13 -26.81
N TYR A 280 5.77 -17.10 -26.29
CA TYR A 280 5.59 -18.43 -26.89
C TYR A 280 4.13 -18.67 -27.33
N ARG A 281 3.96 -19.36 -28.46
CA ARG A 281 2.64 -19.85 -28.89
C ARG A 281 2.24 -21.14 -28.16
N SER A 282 3.22 -22.01 -27.94
CA SER A 282 3.06 -23.30 -27.27
C SER A 282 4.32 -23.64 -26.49
N LEU A 283 4.19 -24.17 -25.28
CA LEU A 283 5.30 -24.53 -24.40
C LEU A 283 5.03 -25.87 -23.73
N THR A 284 6.03 -26.74 -23.61
CA THR A 284 5.89 -27.99 -22.83
C THR A 284 5.86 -27.69 -21.33
N MET A 285 5.09 -28.47 -20.58
CA MET A 285 4.98 -28.31 -19.13
C MET A 285 6.30 -28.51 -18.39
N GLU A 286 7.16 -29.40 -18.89
CA GLU A 286 8.51 -29.65 -18.34
C GLU A 286 9.43 -28.44 -18.51
N SER A 287 9.41 -27.79 -19.67
CA SER A 287 10.20 -26.59 -19.93
C SER A 287 9.72 -25.42 -19.07
N LEU A 288 8.40 -25.27 -18.92
CA LEU A 288 7.80 -24.28 -18.02
C LEU A 288 8.26 -24.53 -16.59
N ALA A 289 8.07 -25.75 -16.07
CA ALA A 289 8.45 -26.12 -14.72
C ALA A 289 9.95 -25.91 -14.47
N GLY A 290 10.80 -26.30 -15.43
CA GLY A 290 12.26 -26.10 -15.38
C GLY A 290 12.67 -24.63 -15.33
N ALA A 291 12.02 -23.75 -16.11
CA ALA A 291 12.32 -22.31 -16.11
C ALA A 291 12.03 -21.65 -14.75
N PHE A 292 10.96 -22.06 -14.08
CA PHE A 292 10.57 -21.56 -12.76
C PHE A 292 11.24 -22.32 -11.60
N GLY A 293 11.95 -23.42 -11.86
CA GLY A 293 12.58 -24.24 -10.82
C GLY A 293 11.57 -24.96 -9.92
N VAL A 294 10.40 -25.29 -10.44
CA VAL A 294 9.30 -25.95 -9.72
C VAL A 294 8.98 -27.31 -10.33
N SER A 295 8.26 -28.17 -9.61
CA SER A 295 7.79 -29.43 -10.18
C SER A 295 6.61 -29.22 -11.12
N VAL A 296 6.44 -30.11 -12.10
CA VAL A 296 5.26 -30.12 -13.00
C VAL A 296 3.97 -30.23 -12.19
N GLU A 297 4.00 -30.99 -11.10
CA GLU A 297 2.88 -31.12 -10.17
C GLU A 297 2.51 -29.80 -9.46
N PHE A 298 3.44 -28.87 -9.29
CA PHE A 298 3.16 -27.57 -8.69
C PHE A 298 2.48 -26.62 -9.68
N VAL A 299 2.90 -26.67 -10.96
CA VAL A 299 2.33 -25.85 -12.03
C VAL A 299 0.91 -26.27 -12.35
N ASP A 300 0.71 -27.57 -12.57
CA ASP A 300 -0.56 -28.10 -13.05
C ASP A 300 -1.52 -28.42 -11.90
N ARG A 301 -1.05 -29.20 -10.91
CA ARG A 301 -1.86 -30.02 -9.98
C ARG A 301 -3.34 -30.15 -10.36
N CYS A 302 -3.59 -30.58 -11.59
CA CYS A 302 -4.84 -31.18 -12.02
C CYS A 302 -4.83 -32.69 -11.73
N VAL A 303 -3.93 -33.17 -10.87
CA VAL A 303 -3.94 -34.56 -10.41
C VAL A 303 -5.25 -34.77 -9.65
N TYR A 304 -6.13 -35.52 -10.31
CA TYR A 304 -7.22 -36.28 -9.73
C TYR A 304 -6.72 -37.00 -8.47
N LEU A 305 -6.84 -36.36 -7.30
CA LEU A 305 -6.75 -37.03 -6.03
C LEU A 305 -8.18 -37.37 -5.60
N SER A 306 -8.68 -38.46 -6.18
CA SER A 306 -9.48 -39.44 -5.46
C SER A 306 -8.61 -40.14 -4.39
N VAL A 307 -8.00 -39.36 -3.50
CA VAL A 307 -7.38 -39.88 -2.28
C VAL A 307 -7.77 -38.91 -1.15
N PRO A 308 -8.63 -39.34 -0.22
CA PRO A 308 -9.01 -38.53 0.93
C PRO A 308 -7.81 -38.41 1.88
N ILE A 309 -7.21 -37.22 1.93
CA ILE A 309 -6.13 -36.91 2.87
C ILE A 309 -6.76 -36.66 4.24
N TYR A 310 -6.66 -37.66 5.12
CA TYR A 310 -7.07 -37.65 6.53
C TYR A 310 -6.10 -36.88 7.43
N ASN A 311 -5.61 -35.70 7.01
CA ASN A 311 -4.81 -34.85 7.88
C ASN A 311 -5.15 -33.38 7.66
N SER A 312 -5.96 -32.84 8.57
CA SER A 312 -6.71 -31.60 8.46
C SER A 312 -5.91 -30.31 8.56
N ASN A 313 -4.58 -30.35 8.36
CA ASN A 313 -3.72 -29.16 8.45
C ASN A 313 -2.85 -28.88 7.21
N LEU A 314 -2.94 -29.70 6.15
CA LEU A 314 -2.30 -29.37 4.87
C LEU A 314 -3.23 -28.48 4.03
N ARG A 315 -3.11 -27.18 4.25
CA ARG A 315 -3.84 -26.11 3.55
C ARG A 315 -3.83 -26.36 2.03
N ALA A 316 -5.03 -26.59 1.46
CA ALA A 316 -5.36 -26.73 0.04
C ALA A 316 -4.19 -26.62 -0.95
N GLY A 317 -3.81 -27.76 -1.53
CA GLY A 317 -2.73 -27.90 -2.51
C GLY A 317 -2.82 -26.87 -3.65
N TYR A 318 -1.70 -26.19 -3.85
CA TYR A 318 -1.52 -25.10 -4.81
C TYR A 318 -1.81 -25.58 -6.25
N ARG A 319 -2.91 -25.06 -6.82
CA ARG A 319 -3.23 -25.06 -8.25
C ARG A 319 -2.92 -23.66 -8.75
N ASP A 320 -1.71 -23.42 -9.25
CA ASP A 320 -1.34 -22.06 -9.66
C ASP A 320 -1.86 -21.78 -11.07
N LEU A 321 -1.44 -22.52 -12.09
CA LEU A 321 -1.79 -22.20 -13.47
C LEU A 321 -3.28 -22.42 -13.78
N SER A 322 -3.84 -23.58 -13.40
CA SER A 322 -5.25 -23.91 -13.65
C SER A 322 -6.23 -22.96 -12.98
N ARG A 323 -5.90 -22.46 -11.77
CA ARG A 323 -6.71 -21.44 -11.08
C ARG A 323 -6.67 -20.10 -11.80
N PHE A 324 -5.52 -19.69 -12.31
CA PHE A 324 -5.38 -18.43 -13.04
C PHE A 324 -6.11 -18.47 -14.38
N ILE A 325 -6.08 -19.60 -15.08
CA ILE A 325 -6.86 -19.83 -16.31
C ILE A 325 -8.36 -19.82 -16.01
N ALA A 326 -8.81 -20.55 -14.98
CA ALA A 326 -10.23 -20.56 -14.59
C ALA A 326 -10.74 -19.17 -14.20
N SER A 327 -9.88 -18.32 -13.64
CA SER A 327 -10.20 -16.93 -13.34
C SER A 327 -10.09 -15.97 -14.54
N ASN A 328 -9.80 -16.47 -15.75
CA ASN A 328 -9.55 -15.70 -16.97
C ASN A 328 -8.49 -14.58 -16.78
N ARG A 329 -7.46 -14.87 -15.99
CA ARG A 329 -6.34 -13.95 -15.74
C ARG A 329 -5.12 -14.24 -16.61
N LEU A 330 -5.04 -15.47 -17.14
CA LEU A 330 -4.06 -15.90 -18.12
C LEU A 330 -4.79 -16.43 -19.34
N ASN A 331 -4.42 -15.95 -20.53
CA ASN A 331 -5.01 -16.37 -21.79
C ASN A 331 -4.25 -17.59 -22.33
N CYS A 332 -4.34 -18.70 -21.62
CA CYS A 332 -3.75 -19.96 -22.03
C CYS A 332 -4.68 -21.13 -21.75
N THR A 333 -4.52 -22.18 -22.52
CA THR A 333 -5.23 -23.45 -22.40
C THR A 333 -4.22 -24.55 -22.17
N ILE A 334 -4.50 -25.43 -21.21
CA ILE A 334 -3.63 -26.57 -20.90
C ILE A 334 -4.17 -27.79 -21.66
N ASP A 335 -3.34 -28.40 -22.48
CA ASP A 335 -3.56 -29.74 -23.03
C ASP A 335 -2.82 -30.76 -22.15
N ALA A 336 -3.56 -31.41 -21.26
CA ALA A 336 -3.03 -32.40 -20.33
C ALA A 336 -2.61 -33.71 -21.02
N VAL A 337 -3.16 -34.03 -22.20
CA VAL A 337 -2.83 -35.27 -22.93
C VAL A 337 -1.46 -35.13 -23.59
N ARG A 338 -1.20 -33.97 -24.20
CA ARG A 338 0.09 -33.68 -24.83
C ARG A 338 1.12 -33.11 -23.86
N GLY A 339 0.70 -32.66 -22.68
CA GLY A 339 1.57 -31.99 -21.71
C GLY A 339 2.06 -30.62 -22.21
N VAL A 340 1.21 -29.90 -22.95
CA VAL A 340 1.55 -28.61 -23.59
C VAL A 340 0.59 -27.52 -23.12
N VAL A 341 1.14 -26.32 -22.88
CA VAL A 341 0.38 -25.09 -22.68
C VAL A 341 0.32 -24.33 -24.00
N GLU A 342 -0.88 -24.08 -24.49
CA GLU A 342 -1.12 -23.27 -25.68
C GLU A 342 -1.62 -21.88 -25.28
N THR A 343 -1.10 -20.83 -25.91
CA THR A 343 -1.51 -19.45 -25.61
C THR A 343 -2.57 -18.99 -26.61
N THR A 344 -3.64 -18.40 -26.08
CA THR A 344 -4.72 -17.82 -26.89
C THR A 344 -4.55 -16.30 -26.88
N ARG A 345 -4.62 -15.69 -28.07
CA ARG A 345 -4.52 -14.23 -28.22
C ARG A 345 -5.91 -13.69 -28.54
N PRO A 346 -6.70 -13.27 -27.52
CA PRO A 346 -7.99 -12.66 -27.78
C PRO A 346 -7.80 -11.34 -28.55
N SER A 347 -8.72 -11.04 -29.46
CA SER A 347 -8.69 -9.78 -30.19
C SER A 347 -8.93 -8.60 -29.23
N THR A 348 -8.32 -7.46 -29.51
CA THR A 348 -8.50 -6.24 -28.71
C THR A 348 -9.97 -5.80 -28.65
N LYS A 349 -10.73 -6.04 -29.73
CA LYS A 349 -12.17 -5.73 -29.79
C LYS A 349 -12.98 -6.60 -28.83
N ASN A 350 -12.69 -7.90 -28.74
CA ASN A 350 -13.39 -8.79 -27.81
C ASN A 350 -13.13 -8.37 -26.35
N ALA A 351 -11.87 -8.03 -26.05
CA ALA A 351 -11.50 -7.52 -24.74
C ALA A 351 -12.27 -6.23 -24.38
N GLN A 352 -12.26 -5.24 -25.29
CA GLN A 352 -13.00 -3.99 -25.08
C GLN A 352 -14.51 -4.23 -24.94
N TYR A 353 -15.09 -5.10 -25.75
CA TYR A 353 -16.50 -5.46 -25.66
C TYR A 353 -16.87 -6.05 -24.28
N GLU A 354 -16.07 -6.98 -23.77
CA GLU A 354 -16.28 -7.53 -22.41
C GLU A 354 -16.16 -6.46 -21.32
N THR A 355 -15.23 -5.51 -21.44
CA THR A 355 -15.13 -4.42 -20.46
C THR A 355 -16.40 -3.58 -20.44
N VAL A 356 -16.91 -3.22 -21.61
CA VAL A 356 -18.09 -2.37 -21.74
C VAL A 356 -19.29 -3.05 -21.11
N ILE A 357 -19.51 -4.35 -21.37
CA ILE A 357 -20.58 -5.12 -20.74
C ILE A 357 -20.44 -5.11 -19.22
N ARG A 358 -19.26 -5.49 -18.68
CA ARG A 358 -19.06 -5.55 -17.22
C ARG A 358 -19.28 -4.20 -16.55
N THR A 359 -18.77 -3.11 -17.14
CA THR A 359 -18.98 -1.76 -16.59
C THR A 359 -20.42 -1.27 -16.75
N GLY A 360 -21.07 -1.62 -17.87
CA GLY A 360 -22.45 -1.29 -18.15
C GLY A 360 -23.41 -1.95 -17.17
N ASP A 361 -23.20 -3.23 -16.87
CA ASP A 361 -24.03 -3.97 -15.92
C ASP A 361 -23.94 -3.38 -14.50
N VAL A 362 -22.75 -2.97 -14.06
CA VAL A 362 -22.57 -2.31 -12.76
C VAL A 362 -23.36 -1.01 -12.72
N LEU A 363 -23.23 -0.16 -13.74
CA LEU A 363 -23.93 1.12 -13.81
C LEU A 363 -25.46 0.94 -13.85
N LEU A 364 -25.96 0.01 -14.67
CA LEU A 364 -27.39 -0.28 -14.75
C LEU A 364 -27.95 -0.75 -13.41
N ASN A 365 -27.22 -1.61 -12.69
CA ASN A 365 -27.61 -2.07 -11.36
C ASN A 365 -27.64 -0.92 -10.33
N GLU A 366 -26.69 0.00 -10.38
CA GLU A 366 -26.66 1.18 -9.50
C GLU A 366 -27.82 2.14 -9.79
N VAL A 367 -28.07 2.43 -11.07
CA VAL A 367 -29.22 3.26 -11.48
C VAL A 367 -30.55 2.62 -11.08
N GLN A 368 -30.69 1.31 -11.26
CA GLN A 368 -31.90 0.60 -10.84
C GLN A 368 -32.10 0.65 -9.32
N LYS A 369 -31.03 0.52 -8.52
CA LYS A 369 -31.10 0.67 -7.07
C LYS A 369 -31.52 2.08 -6.67
N LEU A 370 -30.95 3.11 -7.29
CA LEU A 370 -31.30 4.50 -7.02
C LEU A 370 -32.76 4.80 -7.39
N SER A 371 -33.24 4.31 -8.53
CA SER A 371 -34.63 4.47 -8.95
C SER A 371 -35.62 3.84 -7.97
N ARG A 372 -35.29 2.70 -7.36
CA ARG A 372 -36.14 2.05 -6.33
C ARG A 372 -36.15 2.76 -4.97
N VAL A 373 -35.18 3.64 -4.71
CA VAL A 373 -35.11 4.42 -3.46
C VAL A 373 -35.79 5.77 -3.63
N LEU A 374 -35.78 6.32 -4.85
CA LEU A 374 -36.41 7.60 -5.18
C LEU A 374 -37.90 7.49 -5.57
N CYS A 375 -38.33 6.36 -6.12
CA CYS A 375 -39.73 6.01 -6.35
C CYS A 375 -40.26 5.17 -5.18
#